data_AF-A0A167N0Y9-F1
#
_entry.id   AF-A0A167N0Y9-F1
#
_cell.length_a   1.000
_cell.length_b   1.000
_cell.length_c   1.000
_cell.angle_alpha   90.00
_cell.angle_beta   90.00
_cell.angle_gamma   90.00
#
_symmetry.space_group_name_H-M   'P 1'
#
loop_
_entity.id
_entity.type
_entity.pdbx_description
1 polymer ?
#
loop_
_entity_poly.entity_id
_entity_poly.type
_entity_poly.pdbx_seq_one_letter_code
_entity_poly.pdbx_strand_id
1 'polypeptide(L)'
;MPKAARRPRSGAHDRPLRPKATLPSQREFAVTQGVEKVELGSKADLPAATILAENSAERVLPPKKERLAARHESLLSKLSSLSNNAPHAPYAMSKSALRRYKRKVKEGLPLAGLEAALAEVGEEVEQEQELRAEQKAREGKIGESGEKGLSSKQRKKALEAEAKHVGAVLQDATFRANPFAAIRQHAANTLEKRDI
;
A
#
# COMPACT_ATOMS: atom_id res chain seq x y z
N MET A 1 12.58 8.79 55.34
CA MET A 1 12.24 9.41 54.03
C MET A 1 10.96 8.76 53.51
N PRO A 2 9.81 9.46 53.43
CA PRO A 2 8.59 8.86 52.91
C PRO A 2 8.66 8.72 51.39
N LYS A 3 8.25 7.57 50.84
CA LYS A 3 8.23 7.30 49.41
C LYS A 3 7.14 8.16 48.73
N ALA A 4 7.50 8.90 47.69
CA ALA A 4 6.58 9.73 46.92
C ALA A 4 5.47 8.90 46.26
N ALA A 5 4.25 9.43 46.28
CA ALA A 5 3.07 8.80 45.68
C ALA A 5 3.23 8.71 44.14
N ARG A 6 3.08 7.51 43.60
CA ARG A 6 3.10 7.27 42.14
C ARG A 6 1.82 7.82 41.51
N ARG A 7 1.95 8.64 40.46
CA ARG A 7 0.81 9.14 39.67
C ARG A 7 0.04 7.98 39.02
N PRO A 8 -1.31 8.00 39.02
CA PRO A 8 -2.10 7.03 38.29
C PRO A 8 -1.89 7.23 36.77
N ARG A 9 -1.60 6.14 36.06
CA ARG A 9 -1.56 6.15 34.58
C ARG A 9 -3.01 6.24 34.09
N SER A 10 -3.35 7.33 33.40
CA SER A 10 -4.62 7.47 32.69
C SER A 10 -4.64 6.47 31.52
N GLY A 11 -5.22 5.30 31.75
CA GLY A 11 -5.62 4.39 30.68
C GLY A 11 -6.86 4.93 29.98
N ALA A 12 -6.64 5.80 28.99
CA ALA A 12 -7.67 6.24 28.07
C ALA A 12 -7.28 5.80 26.67
N HIS A 13 -7.54 4.52 26.34
CA HIS A 13 -7.84 4.22 24.96
C HIS A 13 -9.13 4.96 24.64
N ASP A 14 -9.05 5.97 23.78
CA ASP A 14 -10.22 6.63 23.24
C ASP A 14 -11.15 5.56 22.66
N ARG A 15 -12.30 5.38 23.31
CA ARG A 15 -13.38 4.58 22.73
C ARG A 15 -13.78 5.27 21.43
N PRO A 16 -13.97 4.54 20.31
CA PRO A 16 -14.38 5.18 19.07
C PRO A 16 -15.68 5.94 19.34
N LEU A 17 -15.66 7.24 19.03
CA LEU A 17 -16.80 8.13 19.17
C LEU A 17 -17.99 7.49 18.47
N ARG A 18 -19.03 7.11 19.24
CA ARG A 18 -20.35 6.81 18.66
C ARG A 18 -20.72 8.01 17.78
N PRO A 19 -21.23 7.80 16.56
CA PRO A 19 -21.66 8.92 15.72
C PRO A 19 -22.72 9.71 16.47
N LYS A 20 -22.42 10.99 16.75
CA LYS A 20 -23.37 11.90 17.37
C LYS A 20 -24.56 12.07 16.41
N ALA A 21 -25.77 11.93 16.92
CA ALA A 21 -27.03 12.02 16.16
C ALA A 21 -27.30 13.41 15.52
N THR A 22 -26.38 14.37 15.69
CA THR A 22 -26.53 15.77 15.25
C THR A 22 -25.51 16.20 14.20
N LEU A 23 -24.71 15.28 13.65
CA LEU A 23 -23.92 15.60 12.45
C LEU A 23 -24.84 15.49 11.23
N PRO A 24 -25.05 16.57 10.45
CA PRO A 24 -25.77 16.46 9.19
C PRO A 24 -25.02 15.44 8.32
N SER A 25 -25.77 14.54 7.68
CA SER A 25 -25.28 13.49 6.81
C SER A 25 -24.70 14.05 5.49
N GLN A 26 -23.82 15.05 5.56
CA GLN A 26 -23.04 15.55 4.44
C GLN A 26 -21.89 14.58 4.13
N ARG A 27 -22.22 13.30 3.97
CA ARG A 27 -21.43 12.46 3.07
C ARG A 27 -21.85 12.89 1.68
N GLU A 28 -21.16 13.89 1.14
CA GLU A 28 -21.16 14.11 -0.29
C GLU A 28 -20.65 12.81 -0.92
N PHE A 29 -21.57 12.04 -1.49
CA PHE A 29 -21.20 10.85 -2.25
C PHE A 29 -20.34 11.32 -3.42
N ALA A 30 -19.16 10.71 -3.60
CA ALA A 30 -18.17 11.10 -4.60
C ALA A 30 -18.63 10.92 -6.07
N VAL A 31 -19.91 10.67 -6.32
CA VAL A 31 -20.49 10.41 -7.64
C VAL A 31 -21.53 11.49 -7.95
N THR A 32 -21.06 12.71 -8.23
CA THR A 32 -21.92 13.81 -8.70
C THR A 32 -21.83 14.02 -10.21
N GLN A 33 -20.94 13.32 -10.90
CA GLN A 33 -20.77 13.40 -12.35
C GLN A 33 -20.93 12.03 -12.99
N GLY A 34 -21.92 11.89 -13.87
CA GLY A 34 -22.12 10.70 -14.70
C GLY A 34 -23.19 9.71 -14.23
N VAL A 35 -24.11 10.09 -13.34
CA VAL A 35 -25.30 9.26 -13.07
C VAL A 35 -26.28 9.45 -14.23
N GLU A 36 -26.22 8.55 -15.21
CA GLU A 36 -27.26 8.45 -16.23
C GLU A 36 -28.59 8.13 -15.53
N LYS A 37 -29.58 8.99 -15.72
CA LYS A 37 -30.93 8.76 -15.22
C LYS A 37 -31.51 7.59 -16.02
N VAL A 38 -31.49 6.39 -15.43
CA VAL A 38 -32.08 5.20 -16.05
C VAL A 38 -33.59 5.35 -15.97
N GLU A 39 -34.22 5.69 -17.11
CA GLU A 39 -35.67 5.71 -17.24
C GLU A 39 -36.21 4.28 -17.26
N LEU A 40 -36.68 3.85 -16.09
CA LEU A 40 -37.36 2.56 -15.90
C LEU A 40 -38.61 2.53 -16.78
N GLY A 41 -38.62 1.66 -17.79
CA GLY A 41 -39.77 1.46 -18.69
C GLY A 41 -39.58 1.93 -20.14
N SER A 42 -38.45 2.57 -20.48
CA SER A 42 -38.16 3.00 -21.86
C SER A 42 -38.15 1.88 -22.90
N LYS A 43 -38.00 0.62 -22.47
CA LYS A 43 -38.01 -0.58 -23.33
C LYS A 43 -39.26 -1.45 -23.14
N ALA A 44 -40.31 -0.96 -22.48
CA ALA A 44 -41.51 -1.75 -22.18
C ALA A 44 -42.28 -2.20 -23.43
N ASP A 45 -42.27 -1.37 -24.49
CA ASP A 45 -43.00 -1.65 -25.73
C ASP A 45 -42.19 -2.47 -26.75
N LEU A 46 -40.92 -2.76 -26.47
CA LEU A 46 -40.08 -3.55 -27.36
C LEU A 46 -40.34 -5.05 -27.16
N PRO A 47 -40.44 -5.85 -28.23
CA PRO A 47 -40.61 -7.29 -28.11
C PRO A 47 -39.41 -7.90 -27.38
N ALA A 48 -39.67 -8.89 -26.51
CA ALA A 48 -38.62 -9.52 -25.69
C ALA A 48 -37.42 -10.03 -26.51
N ALA A 49 -37.64 -10.43 -27.76
CA ALA A 49 -36.59 -10.88 -28.68
C ALA A 49 -35.55 -9.79 -29.01
N THR A 50 -35.95 -8.53 -29.19
CA THR A 50 -35.01 -7.43 -29.45
C THR A 50 -34.24 -7.03 -28.19
N ILE A 51 -34.89 -7.06 -27.02
CA ILE A 51 -34.24 -6.80 -25.73
C ILE A 51 -33.18 -7.87 -25.40
N LEU A 52 -33.47 -9.14 -25.70
CA LEU A 52 -32.51 -10.22 -25.53
C LEU A 52 -31.37 -10.12 -26.54
N ALA A 53 -31.65 -9.75 -27.79
CA ALA A 53 -30.62 -9.58 -28.83
C ALA A 53 -29.61 -8.47 -28.49
N GLU A 54 -30.07 -7.33 -27.95
CA GLU A 54 -29.20 -6.23 -27.52
C GLU A 54 -28.31 -6.61 -26.33
N ASN A 55 -28.82 -7.43 -25.40
CA ASN A 55 -28.05 -7.90 -24.25
C ASN A 55 -27.13 -9.09 -24.59
N SER A 56 -27.48 -9.89 -25.60
CA SER A 56 -26.66 -11.00 -26.12
C SER A 56 -25.57 -10.53 -27.09
N ALA A 57 -25.57 -9.26 -27.48
CA ALA A 57 -24.44 -8.67 -28.17
C ALA A 57 -23.23 -8.71 -27.22
N GLU A 58 -22.35 -9.70 -27.44
CA GLU A 58 -21.14 -9.87 -26.66
C GLU A 58 -20.37 -8.55 -26.67
N ARG A 59 -20.19 -7.96 -25.49
CA ARG A 59 -19.27 -6.84 -25.31
C ARG A 59 -17.88 -7.39 -25.58
N VAL A 60 -17.40 -7.22 -26.81
CA VAL A 60 -16.03 -7.57 -27.21
C VAL A 60 -15.10 -6.78 -26.29
N LEU A 61 -14.55 -7.46 -25.29
CA LEU A 61 -13.60 -6.85 -24.37
C LEU A 61 -12.33 -6.59 -25.18
N PRO A 62 -11.92 -5.31 -25.36
CA PRO A 62 -10.75 -5.03 -26.16
C PRO A 62 -9.53 -5.74 -25.55
N PRO A 63 -8.59 -6.20 -26.39
CA PRO A 63 -7.37 -6.85 -25.94
C PRO A 63 -6.66 -5.98 -24.90
N LYS A 64 -5.96 -6.63 -23.97
CA LYS A 64 -5.30 -5.97 -22.83
C LYS A 64 -4.42 -4.79 -23.24
N LYS A 65 -3.79 -4.87 -24.42
CA LYS A 65 -2.95 -3.79 -24.98
C LYS A 65 -3.77 -2.53 -25.28
N GLU A 66 -4.90 -2.67 -25.96
CA GLU A 66 -5.82 -1.56 -26.26
C GLU A 66 -6.42 -0.95 -25.00
N ARG A 67 -6.77 -1.78 -24.01
CA ARG A 67 -7.24 -1.29 -22.70
C ARG A 67 -6.21 -0.45 -21.96
N LEU A 68 -4.94 -0.85 -22.04
CA LEU A 68 -3.84 -0.09 -21.42
C LEU A 68 -3.55 1.20 -22.18
N ALA A 69 -3.57 1.17 -23.51
CA ALA A 69 -3.44 2.36 -24.35
C ALA A 69 -4.56 3.37 -24.06
N ALA A 70 -5.82 2.92 -24.06
CA ALA A 70 -6.97 3.77 -23.73
C ALA A 70 -6.87 4.36 -22.31
N ARG A 71 -6.38 3.59 -21.33
CA ARG A 71 -6.11 4.10 -19.98
C ARG A 71 -5.02 5.17 -19.98
N HIS A 72 -3.92 4.93 -20.69
CA HIS A 72 -2.81 5.88 -20.80
C HIS A 72 -3.26 7.18 -21.47
N GLU A 73 -4.00 7.10 -22.57
CA GLU A 73 -4.58 8.26 -23.28
C GLU A 73 -5.60 9.01 -22.41
N SER A 74 -6.42 8.30 -21.64
CA SER A 74 -7.33 8.92 -20.68
C SER A 74 -6.60 9.68 -19.56
N LEU A 75 -5.40 9.21 -19.18
CA LEU A 75 -4.58 9.87 -18.16
C LEU A 75 -3.92 11.12 -18.76
N LEU A 76 -3.37 11.01 -19.97
CA LEU A 76 -2.74 12.14 -20.66
C LEU A 76 -3.75 13.24 -20.98
N SER A 77 -4.97 12.89 -21.40
CA SER A 77 -6.05 13.88 -21.60
C SER A 77 -6.47 14.56 -20.30
N LYS A 78 -6.51 13.84 -19.18
CA LYS A 78 -6.74 14.46 -17.86
C LYS A 78 -5.60 15.40 -17.46
N LEU A 79 -4.35 14.97 -17.61
CA LEU A 79 -3.19 15.82 -17.32
C LEU A 79 -3.12 17.04 -18.25
N SER A 80 -3.42 16.88 -19.54
CA SER A 80 -3.43 17.99 -20.49
C SER A 80 -4.60 18.95 -20.21
N SER A 81 -5.77 18.45 -19.79
CA SER A 81 -6.87 19.32 -19.36
C SER A 81 -6.55 20.11 -18.07
N LEU A 82 -5.74 19.53 -17.20
CA LEU A 82 -5.22 20.19 -15.98
C LEU A 82 -4.10 21.19 -16.32
N SER A 83 -3.27 20.92 -17.33
CA SER A 83 -2.20 21.82 -17.75
C SER A 83 -2.71 22.98 -18.60
N ASN A 84 -3.68 22.75 -19.48
CA ASN A 84 -4.15 23.73 -20.46
C ASN A 84 -5.08 24.79 -19.85
N ASN A 85 -5.63 24.54 -18.66
CA ASN A 85 -6.39 25.53 -17.88
C ASN A 85 -5.54 26.30 -16.86
N ALA A 86 -4.22 26.11 -16.84
CA ALA A 86 -3.31 26.82 -15.94
C ALA A 86 -2.04 27.26 -16.68
N PRO A 87 -2.03 28.45 -17.31
CA PRO A 87 -0.78 29.05 -17.76
C PRO A 87 0.04 29.37 -16.51
N HIS A 88 1.08 28.57 -16.25
CA HIS A 88 2.01 28.71 -15.14
C HIS A 88 1.41 28.56 -13.72
N ALA A 89 1.37 27.32 -13.21
CA ALA A 89 1.19 27.11 -11.77
C ALA A 89 2.40 26.36 -11.17
N PRO A 90 3.41 27.05 -10.61
CA PRO A 90 4.38 26.45 -9.66
C PRO A 90 3.72 25.99 -8.33
N TYR A 91 2.45 25.58 -8.40
CA TYR A 91 1.54 25.31 -7.29
C TYR A 91 0.73 24.02 -7.47
N ALA A 92 1.13 23.13 -8.40
CA ALA A 92 0.66 21.74 -8.40
C ALA A 92 1.22 20.91 -7.24
N MET A 93 2.09 21.49 -6.42
CA MET A 93 2.59 20.91 -5.18
C MET A 93 1.72 21.38 -4.02
N SER A 94 1.36 20.46 -3.12
CA SER A 94 0.63 20.82 -1.91
C SER A 94 1.40 21.85 -1.06
N LYS A 95 0.70 22.65 -0.24
CA LYS A 95 1.30 23.70 0.60
C LYS A 95 2.44 23.18 1.50
N SER A 96 2.38 21.91 1.90
CA SER A 96 3.45 21.24 2.65
C SER A 96 4.65 20.88 1.77
N ALA A 97 4.44 20.43 0.53
CA ALA A 97 5.49 20.16 -0.43
C ALA A 97 6.28 21.44 -0.79
N LEU A 98 5.60 22.58 -0.98
CA LEU A 98 6.27 23.88 -1.16
C LEU A 98 7.11 24.29 0.05
N ARG A 99 6.64 24.05 1.28
CA ARG A 99 7.41 24.35 2.50
C ARG A 99 8.66 23.48 2.60
N ARG A 100 8.54 22.18 2.27
CA ARG A 100 9.68 21.25 2.24
C ARG A 100 10.69 21.63 1.16
N TYR A 101 10.22 21.98 -0.04
CA TYR A 101 11.09 22.45 -1.12
C TYR A 101 11.85 23.72 -0.72
N LYS A 102 11.15 24.71 -0.14
CA LYS A 102 11.79 25.94 0.35
C LYS A 102 12.78 25.69 1.50
N ARG A 103 12.52 24.73 2.38
CA ARG A 103 13.50 24.32 3.41
C ARG A 103 14.73 23.67 2.77
N LYS A 104 14.55 22.72 1.86
CA LYS A 104 15.65 22.07 1.13
C LYS A 104 16.53 23.05 0.36
N VAL A 105 15.93 24.02 -0.32
CA VAL A 105 16.66 25.07 -1.04
C VAL A 105 17.41 26.00 -0.08
N LYS A 106 16.80 26.33 1.07
CA LYS A 106 17.43 27.18 2.09
C LYS A 106 18.51 26.45 2.91
N GLU A 107 18.37 25.14 3.04
CA GLU A 107 19.36 24.22 3.60
C GLU A 107 20.43 23.81 2.58
N GLY A 108 20.47 24.47 1.41
CA GLY A 108 21.51 24.30 0.39
C GLY A 108 22.89 24.61 0.97
N LEU A 109 23.55 23.55 1.42
CA LEU A 109 24.96 23.51 1.79
C LEU A 109 25.82 23.90 0.57
N PRO A 110 27.01 24.50 0.76
CA PRO A 110 27.90 24.84 -0.35
C PRO A 110 28.30 23.57 -1.12
N LEU A 111 27.72 23.40 -2.31
CA LEU A 111 27.84 22.19 -3.14
C LEU A 111 29.24 21.96 -3.72
N ALA A 112 30.08 23.01 -3.77
CA ALA A 112 31.37 22.97 -4.45
C ALA A 112 32.39 21.97 -3.86
N GLY A 113 32.26 21.60 -2.59
CA GLY A 113 33.14 20.60 -1.94
C GLY A 113 32.52 19.22 -1.77
N LEU A 114 31.20 19.10 -1.94
CA LEU A 114 30.44 17.85 -1.75
C LEU A 114 30.31 17.03 -3.04
N GLU A 115 30.36 17.68 -4.20
CA GLU A 115 30.25 17.01 -5.51
C GLU A 115 31.37 15.98 -5.73
N ALA A 116 32.60 16.29 -5.30
CA ALA A 116 33.73 15.37 -5.40
C ALA A 116 33.61 14.16 -4.45
N ALA A 117 33.14 14.37 -3.21
CA ALA A 117 32.95 13.30 -2.24
C ALA A 117 31.68 12.46 -2.52
N LEU A 118 30.65 13.05 -3.13
CA LEU A 118 29.43 12.36 -3.56
C LEU A 118 29.66 11.50 -4.81
N ALA A 119 30.61 11.84 -5.68
CA ALA A 119 30.94 11.00 -6.84
C ALA A 119 31.56 9.66 -6.41
N GLU A 120 32.40 9.65 -5.37
CA GLU A 120 33.06 8.44 -4.88
C GLU A 120 32.15 7.58 -3.97
N VAL A 121 31.32 8.22 -3.14
CA VAL A 121 30.37 7.51 -2.25
C VAL A 121 29.06 7.15 -2.95
N GLY A 122 28.70 7.88 -4.02
CA GLY A 122 27.46 7.69 -4.78
C GLY A 122 27.36 6.32 -5.43
N GLU A 123 28.45 5.81 -6.00
CA GLU A 123 28.44 4.52 -6.71
C GLU A 123 28.23 3.33 -5.77
N GLU A 124 28.77 3.38 -4.55
CA GLU A 124 28.59 2.31 -3.55
C GLU A 124 27.22 2.39 -2.85
N VAL A 125 26.76 3.61 -2.56
CA VAL A 125 25.49 3.83 -1.87
C VAL A 125 24.29 3.61 -2.80
N GLU A 126 24.39 3.89 -4.10
CA GLU A 126 23.32 3.59 -5.06
C GLU A 126 23.08 2.08 -5.18
N GLN A 127 24.14 1.26 -5.23
CA GLN A 127 24.00 -0.21 -5.31
C GLN A 127 23.37 -0.80 -4.04
N GLU A 128 23.79 -0.36 -2.85
CA GLU A 128 23.16 -0.82 -1.60
C GLU A 128 21.73 -0.29 -1.41
N GLN A 129 21.45 0.94 -1.86
CA GLN A 129 20.12 1.53 -1.76
C GLN A 129 19.15 0.90 -2.76
N GLU A 130 19.60 0.50 -3.96
CA GLU A 130 18.79 -0.26 -4.92
C GLU A 130 18.41 -1.63 -4.35
N LEU A 131 19.37 -2.37 -3.80
CA LEU A 131 19.11 -3.68 -3.18
C LEU A 131 18.18 -3.58 -1.96
N ARG A 132 18.36 -2.56 -1.12
CA ARG A 132 17.48 -2.32 0.04
C ARG A 132 16.11 -1.78 -0.35
N ALA A 133 16.01 -0.96 -1.40
CA ALA A 133 14.75 -0.45 -1.92
C ALA A 133 13.94 -1.58 -2.58
N GLU A 134 14.59 -2.49 -3.30
CA GLU A 134 13.94 -3.69 -3.85
C GLU A 134 13.43 -4.62 -2.75
N GLN A 135 14.21 -4.84 -1.70
CA GLN A 135 13.78 -5.67 -0.56
C GLN A 135 12.63 -5.02 0.21
N LYS A 136 12.70 -3.72 0.51
CA LYS A 136 11.62 -2.97 1.19
C LYS A 136 10.36 -2.81 0.34
N ALA A 137 10.49 -2.74 -0.98
CA ALA A 137 9.35 -2.76 -1.91
C ALA A 137 8.62 -4.12 -1.91
N ARG A 138 9.34 -5.22 -1.60
CA ARG A 138 8.78 -6.57 -1.47
C ARG A 138 8.21 -6.85 -0.08
N GLU A 139 8.75 -6.25 0.97
CA GLU A 139 8.39 -6.55 2.38
C GLU A 139 7.22 -5.73 2.95
N GLY A 140 6.78 -4.65 2.29
CA GLY A 140 5.85 -3.70 2.90
C GLY A 140 4.36 -3.81 2.53
N LYS A 141 3.96 -4.64 1.56
CA LYS A 141 2.56 -4.68 1.08
C LYS A 141 1.75 -5.81 1.71
N ILE A 142 1.47 -5.68 3.00
CA ILE A 142 0.46 -6.49 3.68
C ILE A 142 -0.91 -5.99 3.22
N GLY A 143 -1.61 -6.77 2.38
CA GLY A 143 -2.99 -6.49 1.96
C GLY A 143 -3.25 -6.40 0.45
N GLU A 144 -2.22 -6.41 -0.40
CA GLU A 144 -2.36 -6.47 -1.88
C GLU A 144 -1.90 -7.83 -2.45
N SER A 145 -2.08 -8.93 -1.71
CA SER A 145 -1.89 -10.25 -2.32
C SER A 145 -2.98 -10.43 -3.37
N GLY A 146 -2.62 -10.31 -4.65
CA GLY A 146 -3.53 -10.62 -5.75
C GLY A 146 -4.19 -11.97 -5.54
N GLU A 147 -5.40 -12.15 -6.05
CA GLU A 147 -6.25 -13.34 -5.89
C GLU A 147 -5.55 -14.68 -6.20
N LYS A 148 -4.38 -14.64 -6.87
CA LYS A 148 -3.48 -15.77 -7.02
C LYS A 148 -2.60 -15.94 -5.78
N GLY A 149 -2.94 -16.95 -4.95
CA GLY A 149 -2.04 -17.49 -3.94
C GLY A 149 -0.72 -18.02 -4.53
N LEU A 150 0.13 -18.57 -3.65
CA LEU A 150 1.46 -19.09 -4.00
C LEU A 150 1.42 -19.98 -5.26
N SER A 151 2.38 -19.80 -6.16
CA SER A 151 2.59 -20.67 -7.31
C SER A 151 2.87 -22.11 -6.86
N SER A 152 2.53 -23.11 -7.67
CA SER A 152 2.81 -24.53 -7.36
C SER A 152 4.29 -24.76 -6.99
N LYS A 153 5.22 -24.10 -7.70
CA LYS A 153 6.66 -24.17 -7.39
C LYS A 153 6.99 -23.58 -6.02
N GLN A 154 6.36 -22.45 -5.67
CA GLN A 154 6.55 -21.80 -4.37
C GLN A 154 5.97 -22.65 -3.23
N ARG A 155 4.80 -23.28 -3.45
CA ARG A 155 4.21 -24.20 -2.48
C ARG A 155 5.13 -25.40 -2.21
N LYS A 156 5.66 -26.03 -3.27
CA LYS A 156 6.62 -27.14 -3.10
C LYS A 156 7.85 -26.72 -2.32
N LYS A 157 8.45 -25.57 -2.67
CA LYS A 157 9.60 -25.03 -1.95
C LYS A 157 9.28 -24.74 -0.48
N ALA A 158 8.10 -24.16 -0.19
CA ALA A 158 7.66 -23.91 1.18
C ALA A 158 7.46 -25.22 1.96
N LEU A 159 6.83 -26.23 1.35
CA LEU A 159 6.64 -27.55 1.96
C LEU A 159 7.97 -28.26 2.24
N GLU A 160 8.94 -28.18 1.33
CA GLU A 160 10.27 -28.76 1.54
C GLU A 160 11.04 -28.06 2.68
N ALA A 161 10.90 -26.74 2.78
CA ALA A 161 11.50 -25.97 3.87
C ALA A 161 10.86 -26.34 5.22
N GLU A 162 9.53 -26.42 5.27
CA GLU A 162 8.78 -26.81 6.47
C GLU A 162 9.09 -28.26 6.87
N ALA A 163 9.19 -29.20 5.92
CA ALA A 163 9.53 -30.58 6.23
C ALA A 163 10.91 -30.71 6.90
N LYS A 164 11.91 -29.97 6.39
CA LYS A 164 13.23 -29.89 7.01
C LYS A 164 13.17 -29.25 8.40
N HIS A 165 12.42 -28.17 8.54
CA HIS A 165 12.26 -27.46 9.79
C HIS A 165 11.60 -28.34 10.86
N VAL A 166 10.48 -28.99 10.56
CA VAL A 166 9.78 -29.90 11.46
C VAL A 166 10.68 -31.06 11.87
N GLY A 167 11.46 -31.63 10.94
CA GLY A 167 12.44 -32.67 11.24
C GLY A 167 13.46 -32.22 12.29
N ALA A 168 14.00 -31.00 12.16
CA ALA A 168 14.93 -30.43 13.13
C ALA A 168 14.27 -30.18 14.50
N VAL A 169 13.04 -29.64 14.52
CA VAL A 169 12.28 -29.40 15.77
C VAL A 169 12.03 -30.69 16.54
N LEU A 170 11.70 -31.79 15.84
CA LEU A 170 11.49 -33.11 16.47
C LEU A 170 12.78 -33.75 17.02
N GLN A 171 13.94 -33.34 16.51
CA GLN A 171 15.25 -33.79 17.00
C GLN A 171 15.75 -33.00 18.20
N ASP A 172 15.22 -31.80 18.43
CA ASP A 172 15.61 -30.92 19.54
C ASP A 172 15.28 -31.56 20.90
N ALA A 173 16.27 -31.61 21.79
CA ALA A 173 16.13 -32.16 23.13
C ALA A 173 15.13 -31.36 23.97
N THR A 174 15.08 -30.04 23.77
CA THR A 174 14.16 -29.17 24.51
C THR A 174 12.72 -29.41 24.11
N PHE A 175 12.48 -29.64 22.82
CA PHE A 175 11.17 -29.98 22.28
C PHE A 175 10.71 -31.37 22.74
N ARG A 176 11.62 -32.37 22.73
CA ARG A 176 11.34 -33.73 23.22
C ARG A 176 11.00 -33.77 24.71
N ALA A 177 11.65 -32.93 25.52
CA ALA A 177 11.37 -32.85 26.95
C ALA A 177 10.05 -32.11 27.23
N ASN A 178 9.86 -30.93 26.61
CA ASN A 178 8.62 -30.16 26.74
C ASN A 178 8.44 -29.19 25.55
N PRO A 179 7.41 -29.37 24.70
CA PRO A 179 7.21 -28.50 23.53
C PRO A 179 6.98 -27.04 23.93
N PHE A 180 6.34 -26.77 25.07
CA PHE A 180 6.15 -25.40 25.55
C PHE A 180 7.44 -24.76 26.07
N ALA A 181 8.42 -25.55 26.52
CA ALA A 181 9.73 -25.02 26.89
C ALA A 181 10.51 -24.55 25.66
N ALA A 182 10.47 -25.33 24.57
CA ALA A 182 11.06 -24.94 23.28
C ALA A 182 10.44 -23.65 22.74
N ILE A 183 9.11 -23.48 22.85
CA ILE A 183 8.43 -22.23 22.45
C ILE A 183 8.91 -21.04 23.29
N ARG A 184 9.03 -21.20 24.61
CA ARG A 184 9.54 -20.15 25.51
C ARG A 184 10.97 -19.75 25.16
N GLN A 185 11.84 -20.72 24.91
CA GLN A 185 13.22 -20.48 24.52
C GLN A 185 13.32 -19.79 23.15
N HIS A 186 12.53 -20.22 22.16
CA HIS A 186 12.46 -19.57 20.86
C HIS A 186 12.01 -18.10 20.98
N ALA A 187 10.99 -17.84 21.79
CA ALA A 187 10.52 -16.49 22.06
C ALA A 187 11.59 -15.63 22.73
N ALA A 188 12.30 -16.15 23.73
CA ALA A 188 13.42 -15.46 24.39
C ALA A 188 14.53 -15.10 23.39
N ASN A 189 14.99 -16.07 22.59
CA ASN A 189 16.00 -15.85 21.55
C ASN A 189 15.57 -14.83 20.49
N THR A 190 14.27 -14.71 20.23
CA THR A 190 13.72 -13.75 19.26
C THR A 190 13.64 -12.34 19.82
N LEU A 191 13.48 -12.18 21.14
CA LEU A 191 13.54 -10.88 21.82
C LEU A 191 14.98 -10.37 21.89
N GLU A 192 15.93 -11.22 22.27
CA GLU A 192 17.36 -10.85 22.35
C GLU A 192 17.93 -10.35 21.01
N LYS A 193 17.47 -10.92 19.89
CA LYS A 193 17.89 -10.49 18.54
C LYS A 193 17.30 -9.14 18.09
N ARG A 194 16.25 -8.64 18.75
CA ARG A 194 15.60 -7.36 18.42
C ARG A 194 16.13 -6.19 19.23
N ASP A 195 16.87 -6.47 20.31
CA ASP A 195 17.44 -5.47 21.21
C ASP A 195 18.89 -5.06 20.82
N ILE A 196 19.34 -5.45 19.61
CA ILE A 196 20.60 -5.05 18.94
C ILE A 196 20.25 -4.28 17.67
#